data_AF-A0A7C5JUU1-F1
#
_entry.id   AF-A0A7C5JUU1-F1
#
_cell.length_a   1.000
_cell.length_b   1.000
_cell.length_c   1.000
_cell.angle_alpha   90.00
_cell.angle_beta   90.00
_cell.angle_gamma   90.00
#
_symmetry.space_group_name_H-M   'P 1'
#
loop_
_entity.id
_entity.type
_entity.pdbx_description
1 polymer ?
#
loop_
_entity_poly.entity_id
_entity_poly.type
_entity_poly.pdbx_seq_one_letter_code
_entity_poly.pdbx_strand_id
1 'polypeptide(L)'
;MSKKRAAPRITTRKHLARAQREQRQRRWVLIGTTVVLTIVVVVLGYGFYDSTFVDPYREIAVVNGEPIVKREFQGRVRFMQRQLLVQL
;
A
#
# COMPACT_ATOMS: atom_id res chain seq x y z
N MET A 1 -32.32 32.92 -4.06
CA MET A 1 -32.35 33.11 -2.58
C MET A 1 -31.26 32.24 -1.97
N SER A 2 -30.36 32.64 -1.07
CA SER A 2 -30.11 33.88 -0.34
C SER A 2 -28.61 33.85 0.04
N LYS A 3 -27.82 34.85 -0.37
CA LYS A 3 -26.41 35.02 0.05
C LYS A 3 -26.42 35.51 1.50
N LYS A 4 -26.13 34.64 2.46
CA LYS A 4 -25.91 35.06 3.86
C LYS A 4 -24.61 35.87 3.92
N ARG A 5 -24.75 37.17 4.14
CA ARG A 5 -23.64 38.11 4.40
C ARG A 5 -22.92 37.69 5.67
N ALA A 6 -21.63 37.36 5.55
CA ALA A 6 -20.77 37.10 6.69
C ALA A 6 -20.52 38.42 7.44
N ALA A 7 -20.92 38.46 8.71
CA ALA A 7 -20.64 39.58 9.60
C ALA A 7 -19.11 39.83 9.71
N PRO A 8 -18.66 41.09 9.83
CA PRO A 8 -17.24 41.40 9.97
C PRO A 8 -16.73 40.87 11.32
N ARG A 9 -16.02 39.74 11.28
CA ARG A 9 -15.33 39.19 12.44
C ARG A 9 -14.22 40.19 12.81
N ILE A 10 -14.33 40.77 13.99
CA ILE A 10 -13.34 41.68 14.55
C ILE A 10 -12.06 40.86 14.78
N THR A 11 -11.15 40.88 13.81
CA THR A 11 -9.88 40.15 13.90
C THR A 11 -8.87 40.99 14.66
N THR A 12 -8.82 40.86 15.98
CA THR A 12 -7.72 41.41 16.79
C THR A 12 -6.42 40.82 16.25
N ARG A 13 -5.43 41.65 15.90
CA ARG A 13 -4.16 41.24 15.25
C ARG A 13 -3.45 40.05 15.96
N LYS A 14 -3.67 39.89 17.28
CA LYS A 14 -3.19 38.75 18.08
C LYS A 14 -3.76 37.38 17.67
N HIS A 15 -5.02 37.31 17.19
CA HIS A 15 -5.64 36.04 16.78
C HIS A 15 -5.15 35.58 15.40
N LEU A 16 -4.87 36.50 14.47
CA LEU A 16 -4.28 36.18 13.16
C LEU A 16 -2.88 35.55 13.31
N ALA A 17 -2.08 36.06 14.26
CA ALA A 17 -0.74 35.52 14.51
C ALA A 17 -0.77 34.08 15.06
N ARG A 18 -1.77 33.70 15.87
CA ARG A 18 -1.93 32.31 16.33
C ARG A 18 -2.39 31.37 15.21
N ALA A 19 -3.36 31.79 14.41
CA ALA A 19 -3.88 30.99 13.30
C ALA A 19 -2.79 30.64 12.26
N GLN A 20 -1.89 31.57 11.95
CA GLN A 20 -0.78 31.30 11.01
C GLN A 20 0.22 30.25 11.54
N ARG A 21 0.44 30.18 12.87
CA ARG A 21 1.32 29.18 13.48
C ARG A 21 0.70 27.79 13.44
N GLU A 22 -0.59 27.70 13.74
CA GLU A 22 -1.35 26.44 13.66
C GLU A 22 -1.40 25.90 12.24
N GLN A 23 -1.56 26.77 11.23
CA GLN A 23 -1.53 26.34 9.83
C GLN A 23 -0.17 25.74 9.42
N ARG A 24 0.94 26.30 9.91
CA ARG A 24 2.27 25.72 9.67
C ARG A 24 2.41 24.36 10.32
N GLN A 25 2.05 24.24 11.60
CA GLN A 25 2.10 22.94 12.30
C GLN A 25 1.23 21.89 11.62
N ARG A 26 -0.01 22.26 11.25
CA ARG A 26 -0.92 21.37 10.52
C ARG A 26 -0.34 20.93 9.18
N ARG A 27 0.35 21.82 8.47
CA ARG A 27 1.00 21.50 7.19
C ARG A 27 2.16 20.50 7.37
N TRP A 28 2.99 20.69 8.40
CA TRP A 28 4.07 19.75 8.73
C TRP A 28 3.53 18.38 9.13
N VAL A 29 2.48 18.34 9.96
CA VAL A 29 1.83 17.08 10.35
C VAL A 29 1.25 16.37 9.12
N LEU A 30 0.54 17.09 8.24
CA LEU A 30 0.02 16.52 7.00
C LEU A 30 1.11 15.95 6.12
N ILE A 31 2.20 16.70 5.90
CA ILE A 31 3.34 16.22 5.10
C ILE A 31 3.94 14.96 5.72
N GLY A 32 4.17 14.95 7.04
CA GLY A 32 4.69 13.78 7.74
C GLY A 32 3.79 12.56 7.59
N THR A 33 2.48 12.72 7.81
CA THR A 33 1.50 11.62 7.64
C THR A 33 1.49 11.11 6.20
N THR A 34 1.46 12.00 5.20
CA THR A 34 1.47 11.60 3.79
C THR A 34 2.75 10.83 3.45
N VAL A 35 3.92 11.30 3.90
CA VAL A 35 5.20 10.62 3.65
C VAL A 35 5.21 9.20 4.22
N VAL A 36 4.79 9.04 5.48
CA VAL A 36 4.73 7.71 6.12
C VAL A 36 3.76 6.79 5.36
N LEU A 37 2.59 7.30 4.98
CA LEU A 37 1.60 6.52 4.22
C LEU A 37 2.15 6.10 2.85
N THR A 38 2.85 7.00 2.14
CA THR A 38 3.52 6.68 0.88
C THR A 38 4.58 5.59 1.06
N ILE A 39 5.41 5.67 2.11
CA ILE A 39 6.43 4.65 2.39
C ILE A 39 5.78 3.28 2.61
N VAL A 40 4.70 3.20 3.40
CA VAL A 40 3.98 1.94 3.62
C VAL A 40 3.45 1.37 2.30
N VAL A 41 2.83 2.21 1.46
CA VAL A 41 2.33 1.78 0.14
C VAL A 41 3.46 1.30 -0.77
N VAL A 42 4.62 1.96 -0.76
CA VAL A 42 5.79 1.56 -1.54
C VAL A 42 6.32 0.21 -1.05
N VAL A 43 6.46 0.01 0.27
CA VAL A 43 6.95 -1.26 0.84
C VAL A 43 5.98 -2.40 0.52
N LEU A 44 4.67 -2.19 0.70
CA LEU A 44 3.66 -3.18 0.35
C LEU A 44 3.63 -3.46 -1.16
N GLY A 45 3.72 -2.42 -1.99
CA GLY A 45 3.79 -2.54 -3.44
C GLY A 45 5.02 -3.32 -3.89
N TYR A 46 6.18 -3.06 -3.27
CA TYR A 46 7.43 -3.78 -3.56
C TYR A 46 7.35 -5.25 -3.13
N GLY A 47 6.82 -5.55 -1.95
CA GLY A 47 6.62 -6.93 -1.50
C GLY A 47 5.58 -7.69 -2.31
N PHE A 48 4.52 -7.01 -2.76
CA PHE A 48 3.52 -7.60 -3.66
C PHE A 48 4.09 -7.85 -5.06
N TYR A 49 4.90 -6.91 -5.56
CA TYR A 49 5.60 -7.06 -6.83
C TYR A 49 6.61 -8.21 -6.77
N ASP A 50 7.39 -8.33 -5.69
CA ASP A 50 8.34 -9.44 -5.50
C ASP A 50 7.63 -10.80 -5.41
N SER A 51 6.56 -10.90 -4.62
CA SER A 51 5.80 -12.16 -4.48
C SER A 51 5.05 -12.58 -5.75
N THR A 52 4.61 -11.62 -6.58
CA THR A 52 3.85 -11.90 -7.80
C THR A 52 4.74 -12.06 -9.03
N PHE A 53 5.88 -11.35 -9.10
CA PHE A 53 6.78 -11.34 -10.26
C PHE A 53 8.11 -12.04 -10.04
N VAL A 54 8.64 -12.16 -8.81
CA VAL A 54 9.97 -12.75 -8.56
C VAL A 54 9.87 -14.16 -7.97
N ASP A 55 8.93 -14.39 -7.05
CA ASP A 55 8.68 -15.70 -6.46
C ASP A 55 8.29 -16.80 -7.47
N PRO A 56 7.52 -16.54 -8.56
CA PRO A 56 7.26 -17.56 -9.57
C PRO A 56 8.42 -17.82 -10.53
N TYR A 57 9.60 -17.21 -10.34
CA TYR A 57 10.85 -17.56 -11.06
C TYR A 57 11.96 -18.07 -10.12
N ARG A 58 11.74 -18.11 -8.81
CA ARG A 58 12.66 -18.81 -7.90
C ARG A 58 12.54 -20.32 -8.15
N GLU A 59 13.62 -20.88 -8.67
CA GLU A 59 13.85 -22.31 -8.82
C GLU A 59 13.82 -22.96 -7.42
N ILE A 60 12.94 -23.95 -7.21
CA ILE A 60 12.88 -24.65 -5.91
C ILE A 60 13.84 -25.83 -5.90
N ALA A 61 14.02 -26.48 -7.05
CA ALA A 61 14.87 -27.66 -7.20
C ALA A 61 15.31 -27.81 -8.66
N VAL A 62 16.52 -28.32 -8.83
CA VAL A 62 17.05 -28.76 -10.13
C VAL A 62 17.00 -30.29 -10.14
N VAL A 63 16.26 -30.89 -11.06
CA VAL A 63 16.18 -32.35 -11.20
C VAL A 63 16.77 -32.73 -12.54
N ASN A 64 17.80 -33.58 -12.55
CA ASN A 64 18.51 -34.01 -13.78
C ASN A 64 19.01 -32.84 -14.66
N GLY A 65 19.34 -31.69 -14.06
CA GLY A 65 19.85 -30.52 -14.78
C GLY A 65 18.78 -29.56 -15.30
N GLU A 66 17.49 -29.84 -15.09
CA GLU A 66 16.39 -28.96 -15.47
C GLU A 66 15.84 -28.22 -14.23
N PRO A 67 15.85 -26.88 -14.22
CA PRO A 67 15.35 -26.10 -13.08
C PRO A 67 13.82 -26.08 -13.07
N ILE A 68 13.21 -26.60 -12.00
CA ILE A 68 11.76 -26.59 -11.83
C ILE A 68 11.36 -25.34 -11.04
N VAL A 69 10.46 -24.57 -11.65
CA VAL A 69 10.05 -23.27 -11.14
C VAL A 69 8.83 -23.39 -10.21
N LYS A 70 8.76 -22.54 -9.17
CA LYS A 70 7.71 -22.53 -8.13
C LYS A 70 6.27 -22.68 -8.66
N ARG A 71 5.97 -22.00 -9.77
CA ARG A 71 4.64 -21.98 -10.40
C ARG A 71 4.19 -23.36 -10.90
N GLU A 72 5.11 -24.10 -11.51
CA GLU A 72 4.80 -25.40 -12.13
C GLU A 72 4.56 -26.48 -11.08
N PHE A 73 5.32 -26.45 -9.98
CA PHE A 73 5.15 -27.37 -8.87
C PHE A 73 3.78 -27.20 -8.17
N GLN A 74 3.38 -25.96 -7.86
CA GLN A 74 2.09 -25.69 -7.21
C GLN A 74 0.90 -26.10 -8.09
N GLY A 75 1.00 -25.95 -9.42
CA GLY A 75 -0.03 -26.40 -10.35
C GLY A 75 -0.25 -27.91 -10.31
N ARG A 76 0.84 -28.69 -10.31
CA ARG A 76 0.78 -30.16 -10.24
C ARG A 76 0.20 -30.65 -8.91
N VAL A 77 0.60 -30.07 -7.78
CA VAL A 77 0.08 -30.45 -6.45
C VAL A 77 -1.42 -30.19 -6.34
N ARG A 78 -1.90 -29.02 -6.80
CA ARG A 78 -3.34 -28.70 -6.80
C ARG A 78 -4.15 -29.58 -7.74
N PHE A 79 -3.56 -30.04 -8.84
CA PHE A 79 -4.20 -30.99 -9.74
C PHE A 79 -4.33 -32.37 -9.08
N MET A 80 -3.25 -32.88 -8.48
CA MET A 80 -3.25 -34.13 -7.73
C MET A 80 -4.25 -34.12 -6.57
N GLN A 81 -4.28 -33.05 -5.76
CA GLN A 81 -5.25 -32.92 -4.67
C GLN A 81 -6.70 -32.98 -5.16
N ARG A 82 -7.02 -32.29 -6.27
CA ARG A 82 -8.36 -32.35 -6.85
C ARG A 82 -8.72 -33.74 -7.37
N GLN A 83 -7.78 -34.46 -7.97
CA GLN A 83 -8.02 -35.84 -8.38
C GLN A 83 -8.27 -36.76 -7.17
N LEU A 84 -7.51 -36.62 -6.09
CA LEU A 84 -7.70 -37.41 -4.87
C LEU A 84 -9.04 -37.13 -4.19
N LEU A 85 -9.50 -35.87 -4.18
CA LEU A 85 -10.81 -35.49 -3.61
C LEU A 85 -11.99 -35.94 -4.46
N VAL A 86 -11.83 -36.05 -5.79
CA VAL A 86 -12.88 -36.57 -6.69
C VAL A 86 -12.99 -38.10 -6.64
N GLN A 87 -11.96 -38.78 -6.12
CA GLN A 87 -11.92 -40.24 -5.98
C GLN A 87 -12.47 -40.75 -4.63
N LEU A 88 -12.77 -39.87 -3.67
CA LEU A 88 -13.42 -40.18 -2.39
C LEU A 88 -14.92 -39.90 -2.46
#